data_AF-A0A8C0HBN6-F1
#
_entry.id   AF-A0A8C0HBN6-F1
#
_cell.length_a   1.000
_cell.length_b   1.000
_cell.length_c   1.000
_cell.angle_alpha   90.00
_cell.angle_beta   90.00
_cell.angle_gamma   90.00
#
_symmetry.space_group_name_H-M   'P 1'
#
loop_
_entity.id
_entity.type
_entity.pdbx_description
1 polymer ?
#
loop_
_entity_poly.entity_id
_entity_poly.type
_entity_poly.pdbx_seq_one_letter_code
_entity_poly.pdbx_strand_id
1 'polypeptide(L)'
;MSFGERPYWDMSNQDVINAIEQDYRLPPPMDCPAALHQLMLDCWQKDRNTRPRFTEIVNTLDKMIRNPASLKTVATITAPLLDRSIPDFTAFTSVEDWLSAIKMSQYRDNFLTAGFTSLQLVAQMTSEDLLRIGVTLAGHQKKILNSVQSMRVQMSQSPTSMA
;
A
#
# COMPACT_ATOMS: atom_id res chain seq x y z
N MET A 1 2.75 5.54 10.57
CA MET A 1 1.67 6.53 10.34
C MET A 1 1.50 6.79 8.84
N SER A 2 0.36 7.34 8.41
CA SER A 2 0.07 7.61 6.98
C SER A 2 0.48 9.01 6.48
N PHE A 3 0.81 9.93 7.39
CA PHE A 3 1.35 11.28 7.08
C PHE A 3 0.58 12.06 5.99
N GLY A 4 -0.76 11.93 5.96
CA GLY A 4 -1.61 12.66 5.00
C GLY A 4 -1.82 11.97 3.65
N GLU A 5 -1.50 10.67 3.53
CA GLU A 5 -1.83 9.88 2.34
C GLU A 5 -3.34 9.91 2.03
N ARG A 6 -3.69 10.05 0.74
CA ARG A 6 -5.08 10.08 0.28
C ARG A 6 -5.77 8.73 0.58
N PRO A 7 -6.92 8.70 1.27
CA PRO A 7 -7.69 7.48 1.46
C PRO A 7 -8.12 6.87 0.12
N TYR A 8 -7.98 5.55 -0.02
CA TYR A 8 -8.39 4.79 -1.22
C TYR A 8 -7.85 5.38 -2.52
N TRP A 9 -6.60 5.85 -2.51
CA TRP A 9 -6.07 6.69 -3.58
C TRP A 9 -5.92 5.98 -4.93
N ASP A 10 -5.94 4.65 -4.95
CA ASP A 10 -5.87 3.81 -6.12
C ASP A 10 -7.26 3.41 -6.66
N MET A 11 -8.34 3.88 -6.04
CA MET A 11 -9.72 3.52 -6.37
C MET A 11 -10.49 4.70 -6.96
N SER A 12 -11.45 4.41 -7.86
CA SER A 12 -12.45 5.39 -8.26
C SER A 12 -13.52 5.56 -7.17
N ASN A 13 -14.31 6.64 -7.23
CA ASN A 13 -15.39 6.84 -6.25
C ASN A 13 -16.39 5.65 -6.23
N GLN A 14 -16.69 5.07 -7.40
CA GLN A 14 -17.58 3.91 -7.48
C GLN A 14 -16.96 2.66 -6.84
N ASP A 15 -15.67 2.43 -7.06
CA ASP A 15 -14.96 1.29 -6.45
C ASP A 15 -14.89 1.44 -4.93
N VAL A 16 -14.71 2.67 -4.42
CA VAL A 16 -14.70 2.95 -2.98
C VAL A 16 -16.04 2.59 -2.35
N ILE A 17 -17.15 2.99 -2.97
CA ILE A 17 -18.50 2.64 -2.49
C ILE A 17 -18.65 1.12 -2.44
N ASN A 18 -18.34 0.42 -3.53
CA ASN A 18 -18.47 -1.03 -3.63
C ASN A 18 -17.62 -1.76 -2.58
N ALA A 19 -16.38 -1.29 -2.35
CA ALA A 19 -15.49 -1.90 -1.37
C ALA A 19 -16.02 -1.72 0.06
N ILE A 20 -16.48 -0.52 0.42
CA ILE A 20 -17.05 -0.27 1.75
C ILE A 20 -18.29 -1.15 2.00
N GLU A 21 -19.15 -1.31 0.98
CA GLU A 21 -20.34 -2.18 1.05
C GLU A 21 -19.98 -3.65 1.28
N GLN A 22 -18.90 -4.12 0.66
CA GLN A 22 -18.29 -5.43 0.83
C GLN A 22 -17.43 -5.56 2.10
N ASP A 23 -17.55 -4.59 3.00
CA ASP A 23 -16.87 -4.53 4.29
C ASP A 23 -15.33 -4.39 4.22
N TYR A 24 -14.80 -4.02 3.05
CA TYR A 24 -13.40 -3.65 2.93
C TYR A 24 -13.12 -2.35 3.71
N ARG A 25 -12.00 -2.33 4.44
CA ARG A 25 -11.48 -1.17 5.17
C ARG A 25 -10.01 -1.00 4.87
N LEU A 26 -9.51 0.22 5.07
CA LEU A 26 -8.11 0.53 4.82
C LEU A 26 -7.19 -0.33 5.71
N PRO A 27 -6.09 -0.87 5.16
CA PRO A 27 -5.09 -1.59 5.93
C PRO A 27 -4.41 -0.65 6.94
N PRO A 28 -3.74 -1.21 7.97
CA PRO A 28 -2.97 -0.39 8.88
C PRO A 28 -1.85 0.35 8.12
N PRO A 29 -1.64 1.64 8.41
CA PRO A 29 -0.45 2.34 7.92
C PRO A 29 0.84 1.67 8.42
N MET A 30 1.97 1.92 7.74
CA MET A 30 3.31 1.49 8.18
C MET A 30 3.54 1.90 9.64
N ASP A 31 4.09 1.02 10.47
CA ASP A 31 4.37 1.25 11.90
C ASP A 31 3.15 1.74 12.71
N CYS A 32 1.93 1.43 12.26
CA CYS A 32 0.73 1.77 13.02
C CYS A 32 0.58 0.82 14.21
N PRO A 33 0.42 1.32 15.45
CA PRO A 33 0.12 0.48 16.59
C PRO A 33 -1.19 -0.29 16.40
N ALA A 34 -1.20 -1.58 16.74
CA ALA A 34 -2.35 -2.47 16.63
C ALA A 34 -3.60 -1.91 17.33
N ALA A 35 -3.42 -1.36 18.54
CA ALA A 35 -4.51 -0.77 19.31
C ALA A 35 -5.11 0.48 18.63
N LEU A 36 -4.31 1.25 17.89
CA LEU A 36 -4.78 2.43 17.17
C LEU A 36 -5.51 2.04 15.88
N HIS A 37 -4.99 1.05 15.14
CA HIS A 37 -5.69 0.52 13.96
C HIS A 37 -7.02 -0.14 14.35
N GLN A 38 -7.08 -0.85 15.47
CA GLN A 38 -8.33 -1.40 15.99
C GLN A 38 -9.36 -0.30 16.26
N LEU A 39 -8.95 0.80 16.91
CA LEU A 39 -9.84 1.95 17.13
C LEU A 39 -10.37 2.55 15.82
N MET A 40 -9.56 2.58 14.75
CA MET A 40 -10.03 2.98 13.41
C MET A 40 -11.10 2.01 12.88
N LEU A 41 -10.88 0.69 12.99
CA LEU A 41 -11.86 -0.31 12.58
C LEU A 41 -13.18 -0.21 13.37
N ASP A 42 -13.09 0.07 14.67
CA ASP A 42 -14.26 0.30 15.53
C ASP A 42 -15.05 1.55 15.08
N CYS A 43 -14.35 2.60 14.63
CA CYS A 43 -14.99 3.78 14.04
C CYS A 43 -15.64 3.49 12.68
N TRP A 44 -15.16 2.48 11.96
CA TRP A 44 -15.63 2.10 10.63
C TRP A 44 -16.61 0.92 10.61
N GLN A 45 -17.23 0.61 11.75
CA GLN A 45 -18.28 -0.41 11.82
C GLN A 45 -19.45 -0.10 10.88
N LYS A 46 -19.99 -1.15 10.24
CA LYS A 46 -21.11 -1.02 9.30
C LYS A 46 -22.37 -0.51 10.01
N ASP A 47 -22.71 -1.13 11.15
CA ASP A 47 -23.73 -0.59 12.04
C ASP A 47 -23.21 0.68 12.73
N ARG A 48 -23.96 1.77 12.63
CA ARG A 48 -23.60 3.03 13.27
C ARG A 48 -23.71 2.97 14.79
N ASN A 49 -24.55 2.09 15.32
CA ASN A 49 -24.83 2.01 16.75
C ASN A 49 -23.71 1.29 17.52
N THR A 50 -22.86 0.54 16.82
CA THR A 50 -21.69 -0.15 17.40
C THR A 50 -20.43 0.71 17.37
N ARG A 51 -20.46 1.86 16.69
CA ARG A 51 -19.32 2.80 16.65
C ARG A 51 -19.18 3.50 18.01
N PRO A 52 -17.95 3.71 18.48
CA PRO A 52 -17.71 4.41 19.73
C PRO A 52 -18.14 5.89 19.64
N ARG A 53 -18.67 6.42 20.73
CA ARG A 53 -18.91 7.86 20.88
C ARG A 53 -17.59 8.60 21.05
N PHE A 54 -17.58 9.90 20.76
CA PHE A 54 -16.37 10.73 20.93
C PHE A 54 -15.77 10.66 22.34
N THR A 55 -16.61 10.60 23.37
CA THR A 55 -16.15 10.44 24.76
C THR A 55 -15.37 9.14 24.96
N GLU A 56 -15.81 8.04 24.35
CA GLU A 56 -15.14 6.74 24.41
C GLU A 56 -13.83 6.74 23.62
N ILE A 57 -13.81 7.41 22.46
CA ILE A 57 -12.60 7.60 21.65
C ILE A 57 -11.54 8.35 22.45
N VAL A 58 -11.89 9.50 23.04
CA VAL A 58 -10.97 10.30 23.86
C VAL A 58 -10.44 9.47 25.03
N ASN A 59 -11.32 8.80 25.78
CA ASN A 59 -10.93 7.94 26.89
C ASN A 59 -9.97 6.81 26.47
N THR A 60 -10.16 6.26 25.28
CA THR A 60 -9.32 5.20 24.73
C THR A 60 -7.94 5.72 24.36
N LEU A 61 -7.86 6.84 23.65
CA LEU A 61 -6.59 7.50 23.31
C LEU A 61 -5.82 7.91 24.57
N ASP A 62 -6.52 8.46 25.56
CA ASP A 62 -5.98 8.83 26.85
C ASP A 62 -5.30 7.66 27.59
N LYS A 63 -5.94 6.48 27.57
CA LYS A 63 -5.37 5.26 28.15
C LYS A 63 -4.09 4.83 27.41
N MET A 64 -4.06 4.95 26.09
CA MET A 64 -2.88 4.65 25.28
C MET A 64 -1.72 5.62 25.57
N ILE A 65 -2.02 6.91 25.73
CA ILE A 65 -1.01 7.93 26.06
C ILE A 65 -0.43 7.71 27.46
N ARG A 66 -1.29 7.37 28.44
CA ARG A 66 -0.85 7.07 29.82
C ARG A 66 -0.09 5.75 29.94
N ASN A 67 -0.21 4.83 28.98
CA ASN A 67 0.53 3.58 28.93
C ASN A 67 1.18 3.37 27.54
N PRO A 68 2.30 4.05 27.23
CA PRO A 68 2.92 3.99 25.90
C PRO A 68 3.40 2.59 25.51
N ALA A 69 3.54 1.66 26.45
CA ALA A 69 3.85 0.26 26.13
C ALA A 69 2.77 -0.40 25.27
N SER A 70 1.50 0.02 25.37
CA SER A 70 0.41 -0.52 24.55
C SER A 70 0.52 -0.15 23.07
N LEU A 71 1.38 0.83 22.72
CA LEU A 71 1.59 1.28 21.36
C LEU A 71 2.77 0.60 20.65
N LYS A 72 3.50 -0.28 21.34
CA LYS A 72 4.69 -0.95 20.78
C LYS A 72 4.34 -2.07 19.80
N THR A 73 3.19 -2.71 19.97
CA THR A 73 2.74 -3.78 19.08
C THR A 73 2.23 -3.15 17.78
N VAL A 74 2.90 -3.44 16.66
CA VAL A 74 2.52 -2.96 15.33
C VAL A 74 1.41 -3.85 14.76
N ALA A 75 0.44 -3.25 14.06
CA ALA A 75 -0.63 -3.96 13.37
C ALA A 75 -0.06 -4.77 12.18
N THR A 76 -0.42 -6.05 12.11
CA THR A 76 -0.10 -6.90 10.95
C THR A 76 -1.17 -6.73 9.88
N ILE A 77 -0.78 -6.80 8.60
CA ILE A 77 -1.71 -6.79 7.48
C ILE A 77 -2.47 -8.13 7.46
N THR A 78 -3.62 -8.20 8.13
CA THR A 78 -4.54 -9.35 8.06
C THR A 78 -5.74 -8.97 7.19
N ALA A 79 -5.53 -8.73 5.90
CA ALA A 79 -6.61 -8.53 4.95
C ALA A 79 -6.56 -9.63 3.88
N PRO A 80 -7.42 -10.66 3.95
CA PRO A 80 -7.50 -11.71 2.93
C PRO A 80 -7.93 -11.18 1.54
N LEU A 81 -8.47 -9.95 1.48
CA LEU A 81 -9.00 -9.35 0.25
C LEU A 81 -8.02 -8.40 -0.44
N LEU A 82 -6.85 -8.10 0.16
CA LEU A 82 -5.78 -7.36 -0.50
C LEU A 82 -4.91 -8.24 -1.42
N ASP A 83 -5.13 -9.55 -1.42
CA ASP A 83 -4.40 -10.47 -2.30
C ASP A 83 -4.89 -10.43 -3.76
N ARG A 84 -5.99 -9.73 -4.04
CA ARG A 84 -6.49 -9.56 -5.42
C ARG A 84 -5.75 -8.49 -6.24
N SER A 85 -4.77 -7.80 -5.66
CA SER A 85 -4.02 -6.72 -6.33
C SER A 85 -2.50 -6.79 -6.14
N ILE A 86 -1.94 -7.94 -5.74
CA ILE A 86 -0.56 -8.25 -6.13
C ILE A 86 -0.67 -8.85 -7.52
N PRO A 87 -0.50 -8.06 -8.61
CA PRO A 87 -0.35 -8.71 -9.89
C PRO A 87 0.85 -9.66 -9.80
N ASP A 88 0.67 -10.87 -10.29
CA ASP A 88 1.76 -11.79 -10.51
C ASP A 88 2.80 -11.07 -11.37
N PHE A 89 3.93 -10.65 -10.79
CA PHE A 89 4.92 -9.86 -11.50
C PHE A 89 5.66 -10.72 -12.54
N THR A 90 5.52 -12.05 -12.48
CA THR A 90 5.98 -12.96 -13.54
C THR A 90 5.08 -12.93 -14.78
N ALA A 91 3.86 -12.40 -14.68
CA ALA A 91 2.91 -12.29 -15.79
C ALA A 91 3.09 -11.02 -16.63
N PHE A 92 3.90 -10.06 -16.19
CA PHE A 92 4.16 -8.83 -16.96
C PHE A 92 5.29 -9.03 -17.96
N THR A 93 5.04 -8.64 -19.22
CA THR A 93 6.01 -8.75 -20.30
C THR A 93 6.74 -7.43 -20.58
N SER A 94 6.22 -6.29 -20.10
CA SER A 94 6.80 -4.97 -20.35
C SER A 94 6.73 -4.00 -19.17
N VAL A 95 7.59 -2.97 -19.21
CA VAL A 95 7.56 -1.85 -18.24
C VAL A 95 6.27 -1.04 -18.35
N GLU A 96 5.68 -0.95 -19.54
CA GLU A 96 4.41 -0.27 -19.77
C GLU A 96 3.24 -0.99 -19.07
N ASP A 97 3.16 -2.32 -19.22
CA ASP A 97 2.12 -3.12 -18.58
C ASP A 97 2.22 -3.05 -17.06
N TRP A 98 3.44 -3.12 -16.54
CA TRP A 98 3.70 -2.97 -15.10
C TRP A 98 3.28 -1.59 -14.59
N LEU A 99 3.70 -0.51 -15.26
CA LEU A 99 3.29 0.85 -14.89
C LEU A 99 1.77 1.01 -14.97
N SER A 100 1.12 0.42 -15.96
CA SER A 100 -0.35 0.42 -16.09
C SER A 100 -1.03 -0.28 -14.91
N ALA A 101 -0.53 -1.46 -14.53
CA ALA A 101 -1.07 -2.22 -13.41
C ALA A 101 -0.98 -1.47 -12.08
N ILE A 102 0.12 -0.74 -11.84
CA ILE A 102 0.27 0.09 -10.64
C ILE A 102 -0.30 1.51 -10.81
N LYS A 103 -1.01 1.80 -11.91
CA LYS A 103 -1.61 3.11 -12.22
C LYS A 103 -0.58 4.25 -12.22
N MET A 104 0.59 3.98 -12.80
CA MET A 104 1.72 4.88 -12.98
C MET A 104 2.11 5.06 -14.46
N SER A 105 1.21 4.76 -15.42
CA SER A 105 1.46 4.87 -16.86
C SER A 105 1.95 6.25 -17.31
N GLN A 106 1.62 7.32 -16.57
CA GLN A 106 2.10 8.67 -16.85
C GLN A 106 3.64 8.79 -16.81
N TYR A 107 4.31 7.84 -16.15
CA TYR A 107 5.78 7.80 -16.10
C TYR A 107 6.42 6.97 -17.20
N ARG A 108 5.64 6.31 -18.08
CA ARG A 108 6.15 5.40 -19.12
C ARG A 108 7.31 6.00 -19.92
N ASP A 109 7.09 7.18 -20.50
CA ASP A 109 8.10 7.81 -21.36
C ASP A 109 9.36 8.21 -20.57
N ASN A 110 9.23 8.54 -19.29
CA ASN A 110 10.36 8.84 -18.41
C ASN A 110 11.23 7.59 -18.18
N PHE A 111 10.62 6.43 -17.94
CA PHE A 111 11.33 5.17 -17.77
C PHE A 111 12.04 4.75 -19.06
N LEU A 112 11.33 4.79 -20.19
CA LEU A 112 11.88 4.38 -21.48
C LEU A 112 13.03 5.29 -21.93
N THR A 113 12.87 6.61 -21.79
CA THR A 113 13.91 7.59 -22.16
C THR A 113 15.15 7.45 -21.28
N ALA A 114 14.98 7.07 -20.02
CA ALA A 114 16.08 6.83 -19.09
C ALA A 114 16.74 5.45 -19.26
N GLY A 115 16.25 4.60 -20.17
CA GLY A 115 16.82 3.28 -20.47
C GLY A 115 16.27 2.14 -19.62
N PHE A 116 15.24 2.36 -18.80
CA PHE A 116 14.55 1.30 -18.05
C PHE A 116 13.55 0.59 -18.94
N THR A 117 14.05 -0.25 -19.86
CA THR A 117 13.25 -0.93 -20.89
C THR A 117 12.82 -2.35 -20.52
N SER A 118 13.26 -2.88 -19.38
CA SER A 118 12.89 -4.21 -18.89
C SER A 118 12.61 -4.23 -17.39
N LEU A 119 11.77 -5.17 -16.95
CA LEU A 119 11.45 -5.35 -15.54
C LEU A 119 12.68 -5.74 -14.70
N GLN A 120 13.67 -6.40 -15.30
CA GLN A 120 14.95 -6.72 -14.66
C GLN A 120 15.77 -5.45 -14.31
N LEU A 121 15.71 -4.42 -15.15
CA LEU A 121 16.37 -3.14 -14.88
C LEU A 121 15.58 -2.32 -13.87
N VAL A 122 14.24 -2.30 -14.01
CA VAL A 122 13.32 -1.67 -13.05
C VAL A 122 13.48 -2.27 -11.65
N ALA A 123 13.63 -3.59 -11.57
CA ALA A 123 13.87 -4.30 -10.32
C ALA A 123 15.14 -3.82 -9.60
N GLN A 124 16.10 -3.17 -10.27
CA GLN A 124 17.33 -2.69 -9.63
C GLN A 124 17.27 -1.21 -9.23
N MET A 125 16.16 -0.53 -9.48
CA MET A 125 16.04 0.90 -9.22
C MET A 125 16.08 1.27 -7.74
N THR A 126 16.59 2.47 -7.50
CA THR A 126 16.65 3.14 -6.21
C THR A 126 15.68 4.34 -6.18
N SER A 127 15.51 4.93 -4.99
CA SER A 127 14.77 6.19 -4.84
C SER A 127 15.45 7.35 -5.60
N GLU A 128 16.78 7.33 -5.71
CA GLU A 128 17.54 8.34 -6.44
C GLU A 128 17.29 8.25 -7.95
N ASP A 129 17.20 7.04 -8.50
CA ASP A 129 16.86 6.83 -9.92
C ASP A 129 15.49 7.41 -10.26
N LEU A 130 14.50 7.19 -9.40
CA LEU A 130 13.14 7.72 -9.58
C LEU A 130 13.11 9.25 -9.60
N LEU A 131 13.87 9.89 -8.71
CA LEU A 131 14.04 11.34 -8.73
C LEU A 131 14.68 11.80 -10.04
N ARG A 132 15.74 11.12 -10.48
CA ARG A 132 16.49 11.48 -11.69
C ARG A 132 15.66 11.39 -12.96
N ILE A 133 14.71 10.47 -13.03
CA ILE A 133 13.78 10.33 -14.17
C ILE A 133 12.51 11.19 -14.04
N GLY A 134 12.40 12.05 -13.02
CA GLY A 134 11.28 13.00 -12.90
C GLY A 134 10.08 12.50 -12.09
N VAL A 135 10.19 11.38 -11.36
CA VAL A 135 9.19 10.98 -10.37
C VAL A 135 9.48 11.71 -9.05
N THR A 136 9.00 12.95 -8.91
CA THR A 136 9.29 13.80 -7.74
C THR A 136 8.25 13.71 -6.61
N LEU A 137 7.05 13.22 -6.90
CA LEU A 137 5.99 13.08 -5.91
C LEU A 137 6.30 11.91 -4.97
N ALA A 138 6.46 12.19 -3.67
CA ALA A 138 6.82 11.21 -2.65
C ALA A 138 5.86 10.00 -2.60
N GLY A 139 4.56 10.23 -2.79
CA GLY A 139 3.57 9.15 -2.87
C GLY A 139 3.77 8.23 -4.09
N HIS A 140 4.15 8.80 -5.24
CA HIS A 140 4.41 8.02 -6.45
C HIS A 140 5.73 7.24 -6.33
N GLN A 141 6.79 7.87 -5.80
CA GLN A 141 8.04 7.18 -5.50
C GLN A 141 7.79 5.98 -4.60
N LYS A 142 7.05 6.18 -3.51
CA LYS A 142 6.71 5.11 -2.56
C LYS A 142 5.93 3.97 -3.23
N LYS A 143 4.94 4.27 -4.07
CA LYS A 143 4.18 3.23 -4.79
C LYS A 143 5.09 2.39 -5.69
N ILE A 144 5.90 3.08 -6.48
CA ILE A 144 6.79 2.44 -7.45
C ILE A 144 7.83 1.57 -6.72
N LEU A 145 8.48 2.10 -5.68
CA LEU A 145 9.46 1.35 -4.90
C LEU A 145 8.88 0.15 -4.17
N ASN A 146 7.66 0.28 -3.60
CA ASN A 146 6.98 -0.85 -2.99
C ASN A 146 6.71 -1.96 -4.02
N SER A 147 6.25 -1.60 -5.22
CA SER A 147 6.05 -2.56 -6.30
C SER A 147 7.35 -3.20 -6.79
N VAL A 148 8.43 -2.42 -6.90
CA VAL A 148 9.78 -2.93 -7.23
C VAL A 148 10.26 -3.93 -6.17
N GLN A 149 9.98 -3.68 -4.89
CA GLN A 149 10.36 -4.60 -3.82
C GLN A 149 9.58 -5.91 -3.89
N SER A 150 8.27 -5.86 -4.15
CA SER A 150 7.46 -7.07 -4.38
C SER A 150 7.95 -7.87 -5.60
N MET A 151 8.29 -7.18 -6.68
CA MET A 151 8.87 -7.77 -7.90
C MET A 151 10.19 -8.50 -7.59
N ARG A 152 11.10 -7.87 -6.82
CA ARG A 152 12.36 -8.51 -6.39
C ARG A 152 12.14 -9.82 -5.64
N VAL A 153 11.20 -9.82 -4.69
CA VAL A 153 10.90 -11.00 -3.87
C VAL A 153 10.42 -12.15 -4.75
N GLN A 154 9.50 -11.89 -5.69
CA GLN A 154 8.99 -12.92 -6.61
C GLN A 154 10.07 -13.43 -7.58
N MET A 155 10.90 -12.54 -8.12
CA MET A 155 12.02 -12.93 -9.00
C MET A 155 13.08 -13.74 -8.25
N SER A 156 13.31 -13.47 -6.96
CA SER A 156 14.23 -14.25 -6.12
C SER A 156 13.68 -15.62 -5.71
N GLN A 157 12.35 -15.80 -5.75
CA GLN A 157 11.66 -17.04 -5.38
C GLN A 157 11.38 -17.96 -6.57
N SER A 158 11.77 -17.58 -7.79
CA SER A 158 11.71 -18.45 -8.96
C SER A 158 12.80 -19.53 -8.83
N PRO A 159 12.47 -20.81 -8.52
CA PRO A 159 13.47 -21.85 -8.51
C PRO A 159 13.88 -22.09 -9.95
N THR A 160 15.18 -21.99 -10.22
CA THR A 160 15.80 -22.57 -11.40
C THR A 160 15.24 -23.98 -11.63
N SER A 161 14.71 -24.18 -12.84
CA SER A 161 14.42 -25.46 -13.49
C SER A 161 15.04 -26.66 -12.77
N MET A 162 14.22 -27.55 -12.18
CA MET A 162 14.62 -28.95 -12.06
C MET A 162 14.11 -29.68 -13.30
N ALA A 163 15.10 -30.17 -14.04
CA ALA A 163 15.00 -31.05 -15.20
C ALA A 163 14.25 -32.35 -14.90
#